data_AF-W2Q5F4-F1
#
_entry.id   AF-W2Q5F4-F1
#
_cell.length_a   1.000
_cell.length_b   1.000
_cell.length_c   1.000
_cell.angle_alpha   90.00
_cell.angle_beta   90.00
_cell.angle_gamma   90.00
#
_symmetry.space_group_name_H-M   'P 1'
#
loop_
_entity.id
_entity.type
_entity.pdbx_description
1 polymer ?
#
loop_
_entity_poly.entity_id
_entity_poly.type
_entity_poly.pdbx_seq_one_letter_code
_entity_poly.pdbx_strand_id
1 'polypeptide(L)'
;MSTEAMQERLDEILASDECAIEANETCKAVLLETSKMMLANYTNVTSVTDGDVAKLVTEIAAAVDETRDLYFVLIELGHIISAPAWIGWTTVGHVGTDVNLYCKGPMIFERMCKGVHENVYLNKLMTTFLGLEHQQELETMKHRNISVLEDPLAF
;
A
#
# COMPACT_ATOMS: atom_id res chain seq x y z
N MET A 1 -5.67 -2.13 -14.01
CA MET A 1 -4.42 -1.41 -13.68
C MET A 1 -4.56 -0.91 -12.25
N SER A 2 -3.55 -1.09 -11.40
CA SER A 2 -3.60 -0.63 -9.99
C SER A 2 -3.26 0.86 -9.89
N THR A 3 -3.56 1.48 -8.74
CA THR A 3 -3.15 2.84 -8.41
C THR A 3 -1.62 3.01 -8.40
N GLU A 4 -0.87 1.94 -8.11
CA GLU A 4 0.59 1.91 -8.17
C GLU A 4 1.11 2.13 -9.60
N ALA A 5 0.45 1.55 -10.60
CA ALA A 5 0.82 1.75 -12.00
C ALA A 5 0.47 3.18 -12.49
N MET A 6 -0.55 3.82 -11.92
CA MET A 6 -0.81 5.25 -12.17
C MET A 6 0.29 6.11 -11.56
N GLN A 7 0.73 5.78 -10.34
CA GLN A 7 1.84 6.48 -9.68
C GLN A 7 3.13 6.35 -10.49
N GLU A 8 3.52 5.13 -10.85
CA GLU A 8 4.73 4.89 -11.65
C GLU A 8 4.73 5.73 -12.94
N ARG A 9 3.57 5.80 -13.63
CA ARG A 9 3.44 6.59 -14.84
C ARG A 9 3.58 8.09 -14.62
N LEU A 10 3.05 8.64 -13.53
CA LEU A 10 3.20 10.07 -13.23
C LEU A 10 4.61 10.40 -12.75
N ASP A 11 5.25 9.50 -12.00
CA ASP A 11 6.64 9.63 -11.56
C ASP A 11 7.59 9.65 -12.77
N GLU A 12 7.35 8.82 -13.79
CA GLU A 12 8.08 8.87 -15.07
C GLU A 12 7.96 10.23 -15.75
N ILE A 13 6.76 10.81 -15.79
CA ILE A 13 6.52 12.13 -16.40
C ILE A 13 7.25 13.20 -15.60
N LEU A 14 7.13 13.17 -14.27
CA LEU A 14 7.81 14.12 -13.40
C LEU A 14 9.33 14.06 -13.59
N ALA A 15 9.91 12.88 -13.80
CA ALA A 15 11.33 12.68 -14.05
C ALA A 15 11.78 13.01 -15.49
N SER A 16 10.85 13.24 -16.42
CA SER A 16 11.14 13.48 -17.84
C SER A 16 11.54 14.92 -18.15
N ASP A 17 12.05 15.14 -19.37
CA ASP A 17 12.39 16.47 -19.89
C ASP A 17 11.17 17.41 -19.98
N GLU A 18 9.95 16.86 -20.04
CA GLU A 18 8.69 17.63 -20.03
C GLU A 18 8.47 18.36 -18.69
N CYS A 19 9.21 17.96 -17.66
CA CYS A 19 9.19 18.49 -16.31
C CYS A 19 10.54 19.09 -15.87
N ALA A 20 11.37 19.52 -16.83
CA ALA A 20 12.58 20.29 -16.58
C ALA A 20 12.30 21.66 -15.93
N ILE A 21 13.32 22.27 -15.31
CA ILE A 21 13.23 23.49 -14.47
C ILE A 21 12.60 24.71 -15.19
N GLU A 22 12.66 24.77 -16.52
CA GLU A 22 12.08 25.86 -17.32
C GLU A 22 10.74 25.48 -17.99
N ALA A 23 10.25 24.26 -17.75
CA ALA A 23 9.07 23.68 -18.39
C ALA A 23 7.88 23.49 -17.43
N ASN A 24 7.84 24.17 -16.28
CA ASN A 24 6.83 23.97 -15.24
C ASN A 24 5.38 24.02 -15.76
N GLU A 25 5.04 24.97 -16.63
CA GLU A 25 3.67 25.06 -17.18
C GLU A 25 3.33 23.90 -18.12
N THR A 26 4.31 23.43 -18.90
CA THR A 26 4.16 22.24 -19.75
C THR A 26 4.01 20.99 -18.89
N CYS A 27 4.83 20.84 -17.86
CA CYS A 27 4.77 19.75 -16.89
C CYS A 27 3.40 19.64 -16.23
N LYS A 28 2.87 20.77 -15.70
CA LYS A 28 1.54 20.83 -15.08
C LYS A 28 0.45 20.37 -16.04
N ALA A 29 0.50 20.82 -17.30
CA ALA A 29 -0.48 20.43 -18.31
C ALA A 29 -0.41 18.93 -18.65
N VAL A 30 0.81 18.38 -18.84
CA VAL A 30 0.99 16.95 -19.14
C VAL A 30 0.53 16.07 -17.99
N LEU A 31 0.87 16.42 -16.74
CA LEU A 31 0.44 15.68 -15.54
C LEU A 31 -1.08 15.69 -15.42
N LEU A 32 -1.73 16.82 -15.65
CA LEU A 32 -3.20 16.93 -15.59
C LEU A 32 -3.89 16.09 -16.67
N GLU A 33 -3.45 16.20 -17.92
CA GLU A 33 -4.06 15.46 -19.03
C GLU A 33 -3.81 13.95 -18.90
N THR A 34 -2.62 13.55 -18.47
CA THR A 34 -2.33 12.14 -18.17
C THR A 34 -3.21 11.64 -17.04
N SER A 35 -3.37 12.41 -15.96
CA SER A 35 -4.24 12.06 -14.84
C SER A 35 -5.69 11.81 -15.28
N LYS A 36 -6.26 12.72 -16.09
CA LYS A 36 -7.61 12.55 -16.66
C LYS A 36 -7.71 11.31 -17.57
N MET A 37 -6.70 11.10 -18.42
CA MET A 37 -6.65 9.95 -19.32
C MET A 37 -6.61 8.64 -18.54
N MET A 38 -5.81 8.55 -17.48
CA MET A 38 -5.72 7.37 -16.64
C MET A 38 -7.02 7.10 -15.88
N LEU A 39 -7.67 8.14 -15.37
CA LEU A 39 -9.01 8.02 -14.76
C LEU A 39 -9.99 7.41 -15.77
N ALA A 40 -10.05 7.92 -17.00
CA ALA A 40 -10.96 7.41 -18.02
C ALA A 40 -10.60 5.99 -18.52
N ASN A 41 -9.31 5.67 -18.66
CA ASN A 41 -8.85 4.40 -19.24
C ASN A 41 -8.86 3.24 -18.25
N TYR A 42 -8.60 3.51 -16.98
CA TYR A 42 -8.39 2.47 -15.97
C TYR A 42 -9.49 2.40 -14.93
N THR A 43 -10.43 3.35 -14.96
CA THR A 43 -11.57 3.38 -14.05
C THR A 43 -12.85 3.67 -14.83
N ASN A 44 -14.01 3.46 -14.21
CA ASN A 44 -15.30 3.86 -14.78
C ASN A 44 -15.65 5.33 -14.47
N VAL A 45 -14.69 6.13 -14.01
CA VAL A 45 -14.86 7.58 -13.82
C VAL A 45 -14.85 8.25 -15.19
N THR A 46 -16.03 8.48 -15.74
CA THR A 46 -16.23 9.07 -17.08
C THR A 46 -16.44 10.59 -17.05
N SER A 47 -16.69 11.17 -15.88
CA SER A 47 -16.76 12.62 -15.70
C SER A 47 -16.06 13.02 -14.40
N VAL A 48 -15.05 13.86 -14.53
CA VAL A 48 -14.38 14.56 -13.43
C VAL A 48 -15.02 15.93 -13.30
N THR A 49 -15.42 16.33 -12.10
CA THR A 49 -16.10 17.62 -11.91
C THR A 49 -15.11 18.77 -12.00
N ASP A 50 -15.59 19.99 -12.30
CA ASP A 50 -14.73 21.18 -12.29
C ASP A 50 -14.06 21.42 -10.93
N GLY A 51 -14.74 21.04 -9.84
CA GLY A 51 -14.18 21.10 -8.49
C GLY A 51 -13.02 20.13 -8.28
N ASP A 52 -13.12 18.92 -8.81
CA ASP A 52 -12.04 17.93 -8.75
C ASP A 52 -10.84 18.35 -9.59
N VAL A 53 -11.10 18.92 -10.79
CA VAL A 53 -10.04 19.47 -11.65
C VAL A 53 -9.31 20.61 -10.94
N ALA A 54 -10.04 21.51 -10.26
CA ALA A 54 -9.42 22.62 -9.53
C ALA A 54 -8.49 22.14 -8.41
N LYS A 55 -8.85 21.08 -7.68
CA LYS A 55 -7.99 20.47 -6.67
C LYS A 55 -6.75 19.82 -7.28
N LEU A 56 -6.93 19.00 -8.33
CA LEU A 56 -5.80 18.40 -9.04
C LEU A 56 -4.82 19.46 -9.57
N VAL A 57 -5.32 20.54 -10.16
CA VAL A 57 -4.47 21.65 -10.61
C VAL A 57 -3.68 22.26 -9.46
N THR A 58 -4.29 22.41 -8.29
CA THR A 58 -3.65 22.98 -7.09
C THR A 58 -2.53 22.07 -6.58
N GLU A 59 -2.81 20.77 -6.41
CA GLU A 59 -1.82 19.81 -5.93
C GLU A 59 -0.70 19.55 -6.94
N ILE A 60 -1.02 19.52 -8.25
CA ILE A 60 -0.02 19.40 -9.31
C ILE A 60 0.89 20.64 -9.33
N ALA A 61 0.34 21.85 -9.14
CA ALA A 61 1.16 23.05 -9.07
C ALA A 61 2.12 23.00 -7.87
N ALA A 62 1.65 22.61 -6.69
CA ALA A 62 2.50 22.43 -5.51
C ALA A 62 3.59 21.36 -5.73
N ALA A 63 3.23 20.24 -6.35
CA ALA A 63 4.17 19.17 -6.68
C ALA A 63 5.27 19.65 -7.66
N VAL A 64 4.90 20.42 -8.69
CA VAL A 64 5.85 20.87 -9.72
C VAL A 64 6.72 22.03 -9.22
N ASP A 65 6.12 23.01 -8.55
CA ASP A 65 6.79 24.27 -8.20
C ASP A 65 7.55 24.21 -6.87
N GLU A 66 7.17 23.31 -5.94
CA GLU A 66 7.69 23.33 -4.57
C GLU A 66 8.34 22.02 -4.13
N THR A 67 7.63 20.89 -4.23
CA THR A 67 8.04 19.66 -3.51
C THR A 67 8.74 18.61 -4.38
N ARG A 68 8.42 18.59 -5.68
CA ARG A 68 8.80 17.50 -6.60
C ARG A 68 8.34 16.13 -6.11
N ASP A 69 7.17 16.09 -5.47
CA ASP A 69 6.52 14.91 -4.92
C ASP A 69 5.03 14.90 -5.27
N LEU A 70 4.54 13.81 -5.87
CA LEU A 70 3.16 13.64 -6.32
C LEU A 70 2.24 13.02 -5.26
N TYR A 71 2.71 12.84 -4.03
CA TYR A 71 1.94 12.22 -2.96
C TYR A 71 0.51 12.75 -2.81
N PHE A 72 0.34 14.09 -2.77
CA PHE A 72 -0.99 14.70 -2.64
C PHE A 72 -1.83 14.62 -3.93
N VAL A 73 -1.18 14.61 -5.10
CA VAL A 73 -1.87 14.37 -6.38
C VAL A 73 -2.51 12.98 -6.39
N LEU A 74 -1.79 11.96 -5.88
CA LEU A 74 -2.31 10.60 -5.78
C LEU A 74 -3.48 10.47 -4.79
N ILE A 75 -3.44 11.22 -3.69
CA ILE A 75 -4.56 11.28 -2.72
C ILE A 75 -5.81 11.83 -3.41
N GLU A 76 -5.71 12.94 -4.14
CA GLU A 76 -6.85 13.53 -4.84
C GLU A 76 -7.39 12.63 -5.95
N LEU A 77 -6.52 11.94 -6.70
CA LEU A 77 -6.96 10.90 -7.65
C LEU A 77 -7.72 9.78 -6.92
N GLY A 78 -7.25 9.36 -5.76
CA GLY A 78 -7.94 8.40 -4.90
C GLY A 78 -9.34 8.86 -4.49
N HIS A 79 -9.51 10.15 -4.16
CA HIS A 79 -10.81 10.73 -3.83
C HIS A 79 -11.77 10.74 -5.03
N ILE A 80 -11.29 11.12 -6.22
CA ILE A 80 -12.07 11.13 -7.47
C ILE A 80 -12.58 9.72 -7.81
N ILE A 81 -11.77 8.69 -7.59
CA ILE A 81 -12.14 7.29 -7.82
C ILE A 81 -13.12 6.80 -6.75
N SER A 82 -12.88 7.15 -5.49
CA SER A 82 -13.62 6.60 -4.35
C SER A 82 -15.04 7.17 -4.22
N ALA A 83 -15.25 8.43 -4.59
CA ALA A 83 -16.54 9.11 -4.49
C ALA A 83 -17.68 8.38 -5.24
N PRO A 84 -17.59 8.07 -6.55
CA PRO A 84 -18.64 7.34 -7.26
C PRO A 84 -18.76 5.88 -6.80
N ALA A 85 -17.72 5.32 -6.20
CA ALA A 85 -17.73 3.98 -5.61
C ALA A 85 -18.34 3.93 -4.20
N TRP A 86 -18.72 5.08 -3.62
CA TRP A 86 -19.21 5.20 -2.23
C TRP A 86 -18.23 4.66 -1.20
N ILE A 87 -16.93 4.85 -1.47
CA ILE A 87 -15.85 4.46 -0.58
C ILE A 87 -15.33 5.71 0.12
N GLY A 88 -15.22 5.66 1.45
CA GLY A 88 -14.65 6.72 2.28
C GLY A 88 -13.32 6.28 2.87
N TRP A 89 -12.37 7.21 2.92
CA TRP A 89 -11.06 7.02 3.56
C TRP A 89 -10.92 8.01 4.71
N THR A 90 -10.41 7.55 5.85
CA THR A 90 -10.16 8.40 7.04
C THR A 90 -8.69 8.73 7.23
N THR A 91 -7.80 7.96 6.61
CA THR A 91 -6.36 8.12 6.69
C THR A 91 -5.69 7.45 5.50
N VAL A 92 -4.49 7.93 5.18
CA VAL A 92 -3.52 7.33 4.26
C VAL A 92 -2.59 6.33 4.96
N GLY A 93 -2.64 6.28 6.30
CA GLY A 93 -1.89 5.35 7.12
C GLY A 93 -2.71 4.15 7.61
N HIS A 94 -2.21 3.48 8.64
CA HIS A 94 -2.92 2.34 9.26
C HIS A 94 -3.95 2.81 10.29
N VAL A 95 -4.96 1.98 10.52
CA VAL A 95 -5.93 2.12 11.62
C VAL A 95 -5.81 0.94 12.58
N GLY A 96 -5.99 1.20 13.87
CA GLY A 96 -5.90 0.18 14.94
C GLY A 96 -7.18 -0.60 15.17
N THR A 97 -7.94 -0.93 14.11
CA THR A 97 -9.12 -1.79 14.25
C THR A 97 -8.68 -3.23 14.49
N ASP A 98 -9.42 -3.96 15.32
CA ASP A 98 -9.29 -5.41 15.43
C ASP A 98 -9.51 -6.04 14.03
N VAL A 99 -8.71 -7.05 13.69
CA VAL A 99 -8.73 -7.73 12.40
C VAL A 99 -9.35 -9.13 12.49
N ASN A 100 -9.99 -9.58 11.41
CA ASN A 100 -10.56 -10.92 11.35
C ASN A 100 -9.46 -11.99 11.22
N LEU A 101 -9.57 -13.08 11.98
CA LEU A 101 -8.74 -14.27 11.87
C LEU A 101 -9.54 -15.41 11.22
N TYR A 102 -9.02 -15.94 10.11
CA TYR A 102 -9.59 -17.11 9.43
C TYR A 102 -8.64 -18.30 9.57
N CYS A 103 -9.10 -19.37 10.21
CA CYS A 103 -8.33 -20.60 10.39
C CYS A 103 -9.04 -21.78 9.74
N LYS A 104 -8.25 -22.71 9.19
CA LYS A 104 -8.72 -23.97 8.62
C LYS A 104 -7.73 -25.08 8.94
N GLY A 105 -8.22 -26.24 9.42
CA GLY A 105 -7.36 -27.35 9.79
C GLY A 105 -8.04 -28.40 10.66
N PRO A 106 -7.27 -29.21 11.41
CA PRO A 106 -7.82 -30.12 12.41
C PRO A 106 -8.72 -29.38 13.40
N MET A 107 -9.78 -30.06 13.86
CA MET A 107 -10.81 -29.45 14.71
C MET A 107 -10.25 -28.75 15.96
N ILE A 108 -9.16 -29.28 16.55
CA ILE A 108 -8.52 -28.68 17.72
C ILE A 108 -7.92 -27.30 17.39
N PHE A 109 -7.25 -27.17 16.24
CA PHE A 109 -6.64 -25.92 15.79
C PHE A 109 -7.69 -24.87 15.46
N GLU A 110 -8.74 -25.25 14.72
CA GLU A 110 -9.84 -24.34 14.40
C GLU A 110 -10.56 -23.83 15.66
N ARG A 111 -10.67 -24.66 16.71
CA ARG A 111 -11.22 -24.23 18.00
C ARG A 111 -10.32 -23.24 18.72
N MET A 112 -8.99 -23.41 18.64
CA MET A 112 -8.04 -22.49 19.27
C MET A 112 -8.05 -21.09 18.65
N CYS A 113 -8.41 -20.97 17.37
CA CYS A 113 -8.54 -19.68 16.69
C CYS A 113 -9.85 -18.93 17.00
N LYS A 114 -10.84 -19.53 17.67
CA LYS A 114 -12.12 -18.87 17.95
C LYS A 114 -11.99 -17.87 19.09
N GLY A 115 -12.67 -16.74 18.97
CA GLY A 115 -12.69 -15.68 19.99
C GLY A 115 -11.80 -14.50 19.65
N VAL A 116 -11.62 -13.60 20.63
CA VAL A 116 -10.74 -12.43 20.52
C VAL A 116 -9.34 -12.84 20.95
N HIS A 117 -8.35 -12.55 20.12
CA HIS A 117 -6.95 -12.91 20.35
C HIS A 117 -6.06 -11.71 20.10
N GLU A 118 -5.06 -11.55 20.96
CA GLU A 118 -3.93 -10.67 20.67
C GLU A 118 -3.07 -11.25 19.54
N ASN A 119 -2.49 -10.41 18.70
CA ASN A 119 -1.69 -10.86 17.56
C ASN A 119 -0.48 -11.73 17.97
N VAL A 120 0.09 -11.50 19.16
CA VAL A 120 1.17 -12.33 19.74
C VAL A 120 0.74 -13.77 20.00
N TYR A 121 -0.57 -14.02 20.17
CA TYR A 121 -1.11 -15.36 20.37
C TYR A 121 -1.14 -16.16 19.06
N LEU A 122 -1.26 -15.50 17.90
CA LEU A 122 -1.22 -16.17 16.59
C LEU A 122 0.08 -16.93 16.38
N ASN A 123 1.21 -16.37 16.82
CA ASN A 123 2.50 -17.06 16.77
C ASN A 123 2.46 -18.37 17.56
N LYS A 124 1.87 -18.36 18.75
CA LYS A 124 1.73 -19.57 19.60
C LYS A 124 0.83 -20.61 18.94
N LEU A 125 -0.27 -20.20 18.33
CA LEU A 125 -1.16 -21.10 17.59
C LEU A 125 -0.41 -21.79 16.43
N MET A 126 0.38 -21.03 15.67
CA MET A 126 1.15 -21.58 14.55
C MET A 126 2.27 -22.51 15.02
N THR A 127 3.00 -22.17 16.08
CA THR A 127 4.08 -23.02 16.59
C THR A 127 3.56 -24.31 17.19
N THR A 128 2.44 -24.28 17.92
CA THR A 128 1.75 -25.49 18.38
C THR A 128 1.28 -26.34 17.19
N PHE A 129 0.68 -25.73 16.17
CA PHE A 129 0.22 -26.45 14.98
C PHE A 129 1.36 -27.16 14.23
N LEU A 130 2.52 -26.50 14.12
CA LEU A 130 3.70 -27.03 13.45
C LEU A 130 4.57 -27.93 14.34
N GLY A 131 4.25 -28.08 15.63
CA GLY A 131 5.07 -28.82 16.60
C GLY A 131 6.41 -28.15 16.93
N LEU A 132 6.50 -26.83 16.77
CA LEU A 132 7.73 -26.02 16.91
C LEU A 132 7.91 -25.38 18.28
N GLU A 133 7.11 -25.76 19.28
CA GLU A 133 7.00 -25.05 20.57
C GLU A 133 8.35 -24.79 21.27
N HIS A 134 9.34 -25.68 21.11
CA HIS A 134 10.69 -25.53 21.68
C HIS A 134 11.79 -25.31 20.61
N GLN A 135 11.42 -25.27 19.33
CA GLN A 135 12.37 -25.26 18.20
C GLN A 135 12.17 -24.07 17.25
N GLN A 136 11.23 -23.17 17.53
CA GLN A 136 10.94 -22.03 16.65
C GLN A 136 12.19 -21.20 16.34
N GLU A 137 13.02 -20.91 17.35
CA GLU A 137 14.25 -20.14 17.15
C GLU A 137 15.24 -20.88 16.25
N LEU A 138 15.43 -22.18 16.48
CA LEU A 138 16.32 -23.04 15.69
C LEU A 138 15.88 -23.10 14.22
N GLU A 139 14.59 -23.30 13.95
CA GLU A 139 14.06 -23.34 12.59
C GLU A 139 14.10 -21.96 11.92
N THR A 140 13.83 -20.87 12.66
CA THR A 140 13.94 -19.50 12.15
C THR A 140 15.37 -19.19 11.72
N MET A 141 16.37 -19.60 12.50
CA MET A 141 17.77 -19.39 12.17
C MET A 141 18.21 -20.21 10.94
N LYS A 142 17.77 -21.48 10.83
CA LYS A 142 18.01 -22.30 9.61
C LYS A 142 17.45 -21.62 8.36
N HIS A 143 16.23 -21.08 8.41
CA HIS A 143 15.61 -20.42 7.26
C HIS A 143 16.27 -19.09 6.87
N ARG A 144 16.87 -18.38 7.83
CA ARG A 144 17.62 -17.14 7.58
C ARG A 144 19.03 -17.39 7.00
N ASN A 145 19.36 -18.64 6.68
CA ASN A 145 20.69 -19.08 6.25
C ASN A 145 21.78 -18.65 7.25
N ILE A 146 21.40 -18.54 8.53
CA ILE A 146 22.34 -18.31 9.63
C ILE A 146 22.79 -19.70 10.07
N SER A 147 24.10 -19.95 10.02
CA SER A 147 24.69 -21.22 10.46
C SER A 147 24.42 -21.42 11.96
N VAL A 148 23.34 -22.14 12.26
CA VAL A 148 23.15 -22.71 13.59
C VAL A 148 24.12 -23.86 13.67
N LEU A 149 25.02 -23.83 14.66
CA LEU A 149 26.06 -24.81 14.97
C LEU A 149 27.48 -24.47 14.44
N GLU A 150 28.10 -23.43 15.00
CA GLU A 150 29.53 -23.47 15.36
C GLU A 150 29.64 -23.57 16.90
N ASP A 151 29.14 -24.67 17.45
CA ASP A 151 29.70 -25.44 18.58
C ASP A 151 28.60 -26.26 19.27
N PRO A 152 28.77 -27.58 19.45
CA PRO A 152 27.84 -28.36 20.25
C PRO A 152 27.95 -27.92 21.72
N LEU A 153 26.80 -27.66 22.34
CA LEU A 153 26.70 -27.45 23.79
C LEU A 153 27.36 -28.64 24.51
N ALA A 154 28.48 -28.37 25.19
CA ALA A 154 29.09 -29.33 26.09
C ALA A 154 28.12 -29.59 27.26
N PHE A 155 27.77 -30.87 27.44
CA PHE A 155 26.91 -31.36 28.51
C PHE A 155 27.46 -31.03 29.89
#